data_AF-A0A6C1NUW7-F1
#
_entry.id   AF-A0A6C1NUW7-F1
#
_cell.length_a   1.000
_cell.length_b   1.000
_cell.length_c   1.000
_cell.angle_alpha   90.00
_cell.angle_beta   90.00
_cell.angle_gamma   90.00
#
_symmetry.space_group_name_H-M   'P 1'
#
loop_
_entity.id
_entity.type
_entity.pdbx_description
1 polymer ?
#
loop_
_entity_poly.entity_id
_entity_poly.type
_entity_poly.pdbx_seq_one_letter_code
_entity_poly.pdbx_strand_id
1 'polypeptide(L)'
;MPDHTEDPMLKERFDQALAEVAKLHRHHLRKGTLVPYLSHLLGVTALVLEDGGDEDEAIAALLHDALEDCPDKISAEEIEEKFGPRVRELVEACTDTPPDHTGGPKPGWKVRKERYLEQVAGGHGNRISLADKLHNARCILRDRIPARGAGPGGPKARGPGPEPCRPPAFAPPRQLS
;
A
#
# COMPACT_ATOMS: atom_id res chain seq x y z
N MET A 1 2.15 32.47 -12.98
CA MET A 1 2.03 31.60 -11.79
C MET A 1 3.39 31.56 -11.14
N PRO A 2 3.50 31.75 -9.81
CA PRO A 2 4.75 31.53 -9.11
C PRO A 2 5.16 30.05 -9.22
N ASP A 3 6.45 29.80 -9.41
CA ASP A 3 7.09 28.48 -9.43
C ASP A 3 7.66 28.07 -8.06
N HIS A 4 7.58 28.96 -7.07
CA HIS A 4 8.06 28.78 -5.69
C HIS A 4 7.06 29.35 -4.66
N THR A 5 7.06 28.81 -3.43
CA THR A 5 6.25 29.27 -2.29
C THR A 5 7.11 29.43 -1.04
N GLU A 6 6.87 30.49 -0.26
CA GLU A 6 7.51 30.71 1.05
C GLU A 6 6.83 29.92 2.17
N ASP A 7 5.60 29.47 1.94
CA ASP A 7 4.85 28.60 2.85
C ASP A 7 4.59 27.26 2.15
N PRO A 8 5.52 26.30 2.25
CA PRO A 8 5.37 25.00 1.60
C PRO A 8 4.29 24.18 2.31
N MET A 9 3.41 23.54 1.55
CA MET A 9 2.38 22.65 2.11
C MET A 9 2.98 21.45 2.86
N LEU A 10 4.09 20.90 2.34
CA LEU A 10 4.82 19.81 2.96
C LEU A 10 5.88 20.37 3.91
N LYS A 11 5.81 19.98 5.18
CA LYS A 11 6.72 20.39 6.25
C LYS A 11 7.64 19.22 6.60
N GLU A 12 8.50 19.45 7.59
CA GLU A 12 9.51 18.48 8.06
C GLU A 12 8.92 17.12 8.48
N ARG A 13 7.68 17.09 8.97
CA ARG A 13 6.99 15.84 9.31
C ARG A 13 6.76 14.93 8.09
N PHE A 14 6.58 15.50 6.90
CA PHE A 14 6.51 14.72 5.67
C PHE A 14 7.86 14.09 5.32
N ASP A 15 8.96 14.82 5.50
CA ASP A 15 10.31 14.28 5.30
C ASP A 15 10.61 13.14 6.27
N GLN A 16 10.18 13.27 7.52
CA GLN A 16 10.29 12.23 8.53
C GLN A 16 9.48 10.97 8.14
N ALA A 17 8.25 11.15 7.67
CA ALA A 17 7.42 10.03 7.18
C ALA A 17 8.06 9.32 5.98
N LEU A 18 8.62 10.09 5.04
CA LEU A 18 9.34 9.55 3.89
C LEU A 18 10.57 8.73 4.31
N ALA A 19 11.37 9.25 5.25
CA ALA A 19 12.51 8.54 5.77
C ALA A 19 12.10 7.26 6.53
N GLU A 20 11.00 7.31 7.28
CA GLU A 20 10.49 6.17 8.03
C GLU A 20 10.00 5.06 7.10
N VAL A 21 9.15 5.39 6.12
CA VAL A 21 8.61 4.39 5.19
C VAL A 21 9.71 3.75 4.34
N ALA A 22 10.73 4.52 3.96
CA ALA A 22 11.89 4.01 3.24
C ALA A 22 12.72 3.02 4.09
N LYS A 23 12.76 3.19 5.42
CA LYS A 23 13.37 2.20 6.33
C LYS A 23 12.49 0.95 6.45
N LEU A 24 11.19 1.13 6.70
CA LEU A 24 10.24 0.03 6.91
C LEU A 24 10.21 -0.94 5.72
N HIS A 25 10.09 -0.39 4.50
CA HIS A 25 9.94 -1.15 3.27
C HIS A 25 11.25 -1.32 2.47
N ARG A 26 12.42 -1.07 3.08
CA ARG A 26 13.74 -1.10 2.42
C ARG A 26 14.01 -2.39 1.64
N HIS A 27 13.50 -3.50 2.14
CA HIS A 27 13.73 -4.84 1.59
C HIS A 27 12.50 -5.42 0.90
N HIS A 28 11.40 -4.66 0.80
CA HIS A 28 10.16 -5.13 0.18
C HIS A 28 10.22 -4.92 -1.33
N LEU A 29 9.74 -5.92 -2.07
CA LEU A 29 9.57 -5.88 -3.51
C LEU A 29 8.08 -6.00 -3.85
N ARG A 30 7.66 -5.38 -4.95
CA ARG A 30 6.30 -5.59 -5.45
C ARG A 30 6.13 -7.03 -5.92
N LYS A 31 5.04 -7.67 -5.49
CA LYS A 31 4.72 -9.08 -5.75
C LYS A 31 4.90 -9.44 -7.23
N GLY A 32 5.70 -10.48 -7.48
CA GLY A 32 5.97 -10.98 -8.83
C GLY A 32 6.94 -10.13 -9.66
N THR A 33 7.63 -9.15 -9.06
CA THR A 33 8.56 -8.26 -9.76
C THR A 33 9.85 -8.04 -8.95
N LEU A 34 10.83 -7.34 -9.54
CA LEU A 34 12.03 -6.83 -8.85
C LEU A 34 11.93 -5.34 -8.53
N VAL A 35 10.73 -4.75 -8.67
CA VAL A 35 10.53 -3.33 -8.42
C VAL A 35 10.45 -3.09 -6.91
N PRO A 36 11.21 -2.15 -6.33
CA PRO A 36 11.11 -1.82 -4.91
C PRO A 36 9.69 -1.41 -4.52
N TYR A 37 9.20 -1.90 -3.39
CA TYR A 37 7.84 -1.60 -2.92
C TYR A 37 7.64 -0.10 -2.68
N LEU A 38 8.69 0.60 -2.25
CA LEU A 38 8.69 2.06 -2.08
C LEU A 38 8.18 2.83 -3.31
N SER A 39 8.37 2.31 -4.53
CA SER A 39 7.81 2.92 -5.75
C SER A 39 6.30 3.04 -5.74
N HIS A 40 5.60 2.09 -5.10
CA HIS A 40 4.15 2.12 -4.96
C HIS A 40 3.72 3.22 -4.00
N LEU A 41 4.33 3.28 -2.81
CA LEU A 41 4.01 4.25 -1.78
C LEU A 41 4.23 5.68 -2.28
N LEU A 42 5.34 5.92 -2.98
CA LEU A 42 5.60 7.20 -3.65
C LEU A 42 4.58 7.50 -4.76
N GLY A 43 4.20 6.50 -5.54
CA GLY A 43 3.22 6.66 -6.61
C GLY A 43 1.81 6.98 -6.11
N VAL A 44 1.38 6.37 -4.99
CA VAL A 44 0.10 6.69 -4.33
C VAL A 44 0.15 8.09 -3.74
N THR A 45 1.24 8.43 -3.05
CA THR A 45 1.43 9.77 -2.46
C THR A 45 1.40 10.86 -3.53
N ALA A 46 2.06 10.65 -4.67
CA ALA A 46 2.01 11.59 -5.80
C ALA A 46 0.58 11.80 -6.30
N LEU A 47 -0.21 10.74 -6.46
CA LEU A 47 -1.61 10.85 -6.89
C LEU A 47 -2.48 11.60 -5.88
N VAL A 48 -2.26 11.38 -4.59
CA VAL A 48 -2.96 12.11 -3.52
C VAL A 48 -2.64 13.60 -3.58
N LEU A 49 -1.37 13.97 -3.73
CA LEU A 49 -0.94 15.36 -3.85
C LEU A 49 -1.48 16.04 -5.12
N GLU A 50 -1.43 15.35 -6.26
CA GLU A 50 -1.94 15.84 -7.54
C GLU A 50 -3.45 16.07 -7.53
N ASP A 51 -4.19 15.29 -6.73
CA ASP A 51 -5.64 15.42 -6.55
C ASP A 51 -6.03 16.50 -5.51
N GLY A 52 -5.03 17.19 -4.93
CA GLY A 52 -5.24 18.26 -3.96
C GLY A 52 -5.38 17.77 -2.51
N GLY A 53 -4.76 16.63 -2.19
CA GLY A 53 -4.66 16.17 -0.81
C GLY A 53 -3.76 17.05 0.04
N ASP A 54 -4.11 17.21 1.31
CA ASP A 54 -3.30 17.97 2.27
C ASP A 54 -2.10 17.17 2.80
N GLU A 55 -1.32 17.79 3.67
CA GLU A 55 -0.12 17.17 4.22
C GLU A 55 -0.40 15.90 5.03
N ASP A 56 -1.48 15.82 5.83
CA ASP A 56 -1.77 14.58 6.57
C ASP A 56 -2.21 13.48 5.62
N GLU A 57 -3.00 13.80 4.59
CA GLU A 57 -3.37 12.84 3.55
C GLU A 57 -2.12 12.32 2.82
N ALA A 58 -1.14 13.19 2.56
CA ALA A 58 0.12 12.80 1.93
C ALA A 58 0.97 11.90 2.84
N ILE A 59 1.07 12.21 4.14
CA ILE A 59 1.76 11.37 5.12
C ILE A 59 1.05 10.02 5.26
N ALA A 60 -0.29 10.03 5.38
CA ALA A 60 -1.07 8.81 5.47
C ALA A 60 -0.94 7.96 4.20
N ALA A 61 -0.85 8.58 3.02
CA ALA A 61 -0.59 7.87 1.76
C ALA A 61 0.78 7.17 1.74
N LEU A 62 1.82 7.77 2.33
CA LEU A 62 3.11 7.11 2.51
C LEU A 62 2.98 5.89 3.43
N LEU A 63 2.22 6.02 4.52
CA LEU A 63 2.13 5.03 5.59
C LEU A 63 0.98 4.03 5.43
N HIS A 64 0.18 4.11 4.37
CA HIS A 64 -1.12 3.41 4.30
C HIS A 64 -1.03 1.88 4.44
N ASP A 65 0.09 1.27 4.04
CA ASP A 65 0.35 -0.17 4.18
C ASP A 65 1.21 -0.53 5.41
N ALA A 66 1.72 0.46 6.14
CA ALA A 66 2.77 0.23 7.13
C ALA A 66 2.30 -0.68 8.28
N LEU A 67 1.05 -0.52 8.72
CA LEU A 67 0.45 -1.36 9.76
C LEU A 67 0.16 -2.80 9.30
N GLU A 68 -0.03 -3.03 7.99
CA GLU A 68 -0.28 -4.38 7.46
C GLU A 68 1.01 -5.12 7.12
N ASP A 69 1.95 -4.43 6.49
CA ASP A 69 3.19 -5.01 5.97
C ASP A 69 4.30 -5.10 7.02
N CYS A 70 4.27 -4.23 8.04
CA CYS A 70 5.30 -4.10 9.05
C CYS A 70 4.74 -4.02 10.49
N PRO A 71 3.78 -4.87 10.91
CA PRO A 71 3.13 -4.77 12.22
C PRO A 71 4.10 -4.90 13.41
N ASP A 72 5.23 -5.57 13.22
CA ASP A 72 6.27 -5.73 14.26
C ASP A 72 7.23 -4.53 14.36
N LYS A 73 7.12 -3.53 13.47
CA LYS A 73 8.08 -2.42 13.35
C LYS A 73 7.46 -1.04 13.54
N ILE A 74 6.14 -0.92 13.44
CA ILE A 74 5.43 0.33 13.63
C ILE A 74 4.03 0.07 14.17
N SER A 75 3.61 0.84 15.18
CA SER A 75 2.24 0.78 15.72
C SER A 75 1.41 2.02 15.37
N ALA A 76 0.08 1.92 15.53
CA ALA A 76 -0.83 3.04 15.31
C ALA A 76 -0.57 4.18 16.31
N GLU A 77 -0.20 3.84 17.54
CA GLU A 77 0.18 4.79 18.59
C GLU A 77 1.46 5.55 18.21
N GLU A 78 2.47 4.86 17.69
CA GLU A 78 3.69 5.52 17.21
C GLU A 78 3.42 6.46 16.03
N ILE A 79 2.48 6.11 15.14
CA ILE A 79 2.06 6.98 14.04
C ILE A 79 1.40 8.24 14.59
N GLU A 80 0.51 8.11 15.58
CA GLU A 80 -0.14 9.26 16.20
C GLU A 80 0.86 10.16 16.94
N GLU A 81 1.79 9.58 17.69
CA GLU A 81 2.82 10.34 18.41
C GLU A 81 3.72 11.13 17.45
N LYS A 82 4.10 10.53 16.32
CA LYS A 82 5.03 11.15 15.35
C LYS A 82 4.32 12.13 14.39
N PHE A 83 3.12 11.79 13.93
CA PHE A 83 2.48 12.47 12.80
C PHE A 83 1.10 13.06 13.10
N GLY A 84 0.55 12.75 14.28
CA GLY A 84 -0.71 13.28 14.77
C GLY A 84 -1.91 12.35 14.58
N PRO A 85 -3.01 12.63 15.31
CA PRO A 85 -4.18 11.75 15.37
C PRO A 85 -4.90 11.61 14.03
N ARG A 86 -4.92 12.67 13.21
CA ARG A 86 -5.55 12.64 11.88
C ARG A 86 -4.83 11.69 10.93
N VAL A 87 -3.49 11.65 10.97
CA VAL A 87 -2.71 10.71 10.16
C VAL A 87 -3.01 9.27 10.60
N ARG A 88 -3.02 9.00 11.91
CA ARG A 88 -3.42 7.69 12.43
C ARG A 88 -4.79 7.25 11.92
N GLU A 89 -5.81 8.11 12.05
CA GLU A 89 -7.17 7.81 11.60
C GLU A 89 -7.21 7.45 10.10
N LEU A 90 -6.50 8.22 9.26
CA LEU A 90 -6.43 7.97 7.83
C LEU A 90 -5.71 6.66 7.48
N VAL A 91 -4.62 6.33 8.19
CA VAL A 91 -3.88 5.07 8.00
C VAL A 91 -4.70 3.88 8.45
N GLU A 92 -5.37 3.96 9.61
CA GLU A 92 -6.28 2.93 10.10
C GLU A 92 -7.47 2.72 9.13
N ALA A 93 -7.98 3.79 8.51
CA ALA A 93 -9.03 3.70 7.49
C ALA A 93 -8.56 3.03 6.19
N CYS A 94 -7.26 3.05 5.89
CA CYS A 94 -6.68 2.34 4.74
C CYS A 94 -6.27 0.90 5.07
N THR A 95 -6.22 0.56 6.36
CA THR A 95 -5.79 -0.75 6.86
C THR A 95 -6.97 -1.72 6.87
N ASP A 96 -6.86 -2.81 6.12
CA ASP A 96 -7.90 -3.83 5.92
C ASP A 96 -7.99 -4.81 7.11
N THR A 97 -7.06 -4.71 8.06
CA THR A 97 -6.87 -5.59 9.21
C THR A 97 -7.26 -4.86 10.51
N PRO A 98 -8.22 -5.38 11.29
CA PRO A 98 -8.62 -4.77 12.56
C PRO A 98 -7.46 -4.67 13.56
N PRO A 99 -7.40 -3.63 14.41
CA PRO A 99 -6.34 -3.45 15.43
C PRO A 99 -6.22 -4.62 16.43
N ASP A 100 -7.31 -5.37 16.63
CA ASP A 100 -7.40 -6.54 17.51
C ASP A 100 -7.01 -7.87 16.84
N HIS A 101 -6.53 -7.84 15.59
CA HIS A 101 -6.19 -9.06 14.86
C HIS A 101 -4.82 -9.64 15.26
N THR A 102 -4.80 -10.38 16.37
CA THR A 102 -3.60 -11.07 16.90
C THR A 102 -3.28 -12.40 16.19
N GLY A 103 -3.63 -12.53 14.91
CA GLY A 103 -3.54 -13.77 14.15
C GLY A 103 -4.77 -14.68 14.33
N GLY A 104 -5.26 -15.21 13.20
CA GLY A 104 -6.47 -16.02 13.08
C GLY A 104 -7.06 -15.91 11.68
N PRO A 105 -8.15 -16.61 11.34
CA PRO A 105 -8.83 -16.38 10.06
C PRO A 105 -9.36 -14.95 10.03
N LYS A 106 -8.89 -14.13 9.07
CA LYS A 106 -9.46 -12.80 8.83
C LYS A 106 -10.99 -12.93 8.68
N PRO A 107 -11.78 -11.93 9.11
CA PRO A 107 -13.21 -11.90 8.84
C PRO A 107 -13.47 -12.17 7.36
N GLY A 108 -14.58 -12.86 7.06
CA GLY A 108 -14.94 -13.22 5.69
C GLY A 108 -14.87 -11.99 4.78
N TRP A 109 -14.33 -12.17 3.57
CA TRP A 109 -14.08 -11.10 2.58
C TRP A 109 -15.24 -10.10 2.45
N LYS A 110 -16.48 -10.59 2.52
CA LYS A 110 -17.69 -9.78 2.44
C LYS A 110 -17.79 -8.73 3.56
N VAL A 111 -17.53 -9.13 4.81
CA VAL A 111 -17.60 -8.25 5.99
C VAL A 111 -16.52 -7.17 5.94
N ARG A 112 -15.30 -7.52 5.53
CA ARG A 112 -14.21 -6.54 5.36
C ARG A 112 -14.56 -5.54 4.25
N LYS A 113 -15.13 -6.04 3.15
CA LYS A 113 -15.52 -5.20 2.02
C LYS A 113 -16.71 -4.29 2.32
N GLU A 114 -17.68 -4.75 3.11
CA GLU A 114 -18.81 -3.92 3.57
C GLU A 114 -18.33 -2.79 4.49
N ARG A 115 -17.46 -3.09 5.48
CA ARG A 115 -16.85 -2.06 6.34
C ARG A 115 -16.06 -1.02 5.54
N TYR A 116 -15.27 -1.50 4.59
CA TYR A 116 -14.52 -0.63 3.68
C TYR A 116 -15.46 0.28 2.88
N LEU A 117 -16.57 -0.25 2.34
CA LEU A 117 -17.55 0.55 1.59
C LEU A 117 -18.27 1.58 2.47
N GLU A 118 -18.55 1.27 3.73
CA GLU A 118 -19.12 2.21 4.69
C GLU A 118 -18.16 3.36 5.01
N GLN A 119 -16.86 3.05 5.22
CA GLN A 119 -15.82 4.07 5.36
C GLN A 119 -15.72 4.93 4.10
N VAL A 120 -15.78 4.30 2.91
CA VAL A 120 -15.75 5.04 1.66
C VAL A 120 -16.97 5.96 1.50
N ALA A 121 -18.15 5.52 1.91
CA ALA A 121 -19.35 6.36 1.89
C ALA A 121 -19.28 7.54 2.87
N GLY A 122 -18.49 7.41 3.94
CA GLY A 122 -18.26 8.47 4.94
C GLY A 122 -17.28 9.57 4.50
N GLY A 123 -16.54 9.40 3.41
CA GLY A 123 -15.66 10.44 2.85
C GLY A 123 -14.22 10.45 3.40
N HIS A 124 -13.97 9.82 4.54
CA HIS A 124 -12.65 9.77 5.18
C HIS A 124 -11.73 8.75 4.48
N GLY A 125 -10.50 9.13 4.12
CA GLY A 125 -9.52 8.23 3.49
C GLY A 125 -9.80 7.84 2.03
N ASN A 126 -10.90 8.32 1.44
CA ASN A 126 -11.32 7.98 0.07
C ASN A 126 -10.24 8.24 -0.97
N ARG A 127 -9.57 9.39 -0.86
CA ARG A 127 -8.57 9.81 -1.84
C ARG A 127 -7.38 8.84 -1.87
N ILE A 128 -6.85 8.49 -0.70
CA ILE A 128 -5.73 7.54 -0.54
C ILE A 128 -6.13 6.18 -1.09
N SER A 129 -7.31 5.70 -0.69
CA SER A 129 -7.90 4.45 -1.14
C SER A 129 -8.11 4.34 -2.66
N LEU A 130 -8.54 5.43 -3.30
CA LEU A 130 -8.73 5.51 -4.75
C LEU A 130 -7.39 5.61 -5.48
N ALA A 131 -6.45 6.39 -4.94
CA ALA A 131 -5.09 6.53 -5.46
C ALA A 131 -4.34 5.18 -5.43
N ASP A 132 -4.45 4.42 -4.35
CA ASP A 132 -3.93 3.05 -4.24
C ASP A 132 -4.48 2.16 -5.37
N LYS A 133 -5.81 2.07 -5.49
CA LYS A 133 -6.47 1.25 -6.52
C LYS A 133 -6.07 1.67 -7.93
N LEU A 134 -5.98 2.97 -8.19
CA LEU A 134 -5.55 3.51 -9.47
C LEU A 134 -4.10 3.13 -9.77
N HIS A 135 -3.19 3.29 -8.81
CA HIS A 135 -1.79 2.94 -8.97
C HIS A 135 -1.62 1.44 -9.24
N ASN A 136 -2.34 0.60 -8.49
CA ASN A 136 -2.35 -0.84 -8.68
C ASN A 136 -2.90 -1.25 -10.05
N ALA A 137 -3.99 -0.63 -10.52
CA ALA A 137 -4.52 -0.86 -11.86
C ALA A 137 -3.52 -0.48 -12.97
N ARG A 138 -2.85 0.68 -12.85
CA ARG A 138 -1.80 1.12 -13.79
C ARG A 138 -0.65 0.14 -13.84
N CYS A 139 -0.23 -0.39 -12.69
CA CYS A 139 0.82 -1.39 -12.62
C CYS A 139 0.43 -2.70 -13.30
N ILE A 140 -0.77 -3.23 -13.01
CA ILE A 140 -1.28 -4.44 -13.66
C ILE A 140 -1.34 -4.27 -15.19
N LEU A 141 -1.78 -3.10 -15.66
CA LEU A 141 -1.82 -2.81 -17.09
C LEU A 141 -0.42 -2.84 -17.71
N ARG A 142 0.56 -2.21 -17.06
CA ARG A 142 1.96 -2.22 -17.52
C ARG A 142 2.53 -3.64 -17.55
N ASP A 143 2.23 -4.46 -16.55
CA ASP A 143 2.73 -5.83 -16.46
C ASP A 143 2.11 -6.73 -17.54
N ARG A 144 0.92 -6.38 -18.06
CA ARG A 144 0.25 -7.07 -19.18
C ARG A 144 0.70 -6.62 -20.56
N ILE A 145 1.29 -5.43 -20.71
CA ILE A 145 1.82 -4.95 -21.99
C ILE A 145 3.27 -5.44 -22.11
N PRO A 146 3.58 -6.37 -23.05
CA PRO A 146 4.97 -6.74 -23.30
C PRO A 146 5.75 -5.46 -23.61
N ALA A 147 6.89 -5.27 -22.96
CA ALA A 147 7.72 -4.09 -23.18
C ALA A 147 7.90 -3.86 -24.70
N ARG A 148 7.35 -2.77 -25.21
CA ARG A 148 7.56 -2.39 -26.61
C ARG A 148 9.05 -2.06 -26.76
N GLY A 149 9.77 -2.92 -27.47
CA GLY A 149 11.12 -2.65 -27.96
C GLY A 149 12.25 -3.07 -27.03
N ALA A 150 12.60 -4.36 -27.05
CA ALA A 150 14.00 -4.73 -26.91
C ALA A 150 14.62 -4.70 -28.32
N GLY A 151 15.39 -3.67 -28.62
CA GLY A 151 16.29 -3.68 -29.79
C GLY A 151 17.31 -4.83 -29.67
N PRO A 152 17.96 -5.23 -30.78
CA PRO A 152 18.90 -6.34 -30.79
C PRO A 152 20.14 -5.96 -29.95
N GLY A 153 20.14 -6.35 -28.68
CA GLY A 153 21.21 -6.04 -27.71
C GLY A 153 20.77 -5.86 -26.26
N GLY A 154 19.47 -5.81 -25.97
CA GLY A 154 18.96 -5.72 -24.59
C GLY A 154 19.07 -7.04 -23.81
N PRO A 155 19.12 -7.01 -22.46
CA PRO A 155 19.21 -8.21 -21.63
C PRO A 155 18.03 -9.15 -21.92
N LYS A 156 18.33 -10.44 -22.12
CA LYS A 156 17.37 -11.48 -22.50
C LYS A 156 16.13 -11.43 -21.60
N ALA A 157 14.97 -11.63 -22.24
CA ALA A 157 13.66 -11.71 -21.59
C ALA A 157 13.72 -12.60 -20.33
N ARG A 158 13.12 -12.10 -19.26
CA ARG A 158 12.91 -12.83 -18.01
C ARG A 158 12.24 -14.17 -18.33
N GLY A 159 12.88 -15.27 -17.93
CA GLY A 159 12.28 -16.60 -17.98
C GLY A 159 10.97 -16.64 -17.19
N PRO A 160 10.13 -17.67 -17.41
CA PRO A 160 8.87 -17.79 -16.70
C PRO A 160 9.14 -17.74 -15.20
N GLY A 161 8.43 -16.85 -14.50
CA GLY A 161 8.47 -16.79 -13.04
C GLY A 161 8.13 -18.15 -12.42
N PRO A 162 8.51 -18.39 -11.16
CA PRO A 162 8.22 -19.66 -10.50
C PRO A 162 6.72 -19.98 -10.60
N GLU A 163 6.41 -21.24 -10.91
CA GLU A 163 5.02 -21.72 -11.00
C GLU A 163 4.25 -21.31 -9.75
N PRO A 164 2.98 -20.88 -9.87
CA PRO A 164 2.16 -20.59 -8.71
C PRO A 164 2.06 -21.85 -7.85
N CYS A 165 2.44 -21.73 -6.56
CA CYS A 165 2.30 -22.80 -5.57
C CYS A 165 0.89 -23.42 -5.69
N ARG A 166 0.84 -24.69 -6.08
CA ARG A 166 -0.41 -25.47 -6.04
C ARG A 166 -0.88 -25.55 -4.59
N PRO A 167 -2.18 -25.31 -4.29
CA PRO A 167 -2.70 -25.53 -2.96
C PRO A 167 -2.56 -27.01 -2.58
N PRO A 168 -2.33 -27.34 -1.29
CA PRO A 168 -2.21 -28.72 -0.84
C PRO A 168 -3.51 -29.47 -1.12
N ALA A 169 -3.40 -30.69 -1.65
CA ALA A 169 -4.53 -31.57 -1.90
C ALA A 169 -5.25 -31.87 -0.58
N PHE A 170 -6.56 -31.62 -0.54
CA PHE A 170 -7.41 -32.05 0.57
C PHE A 170 -7.34 -33.57 0.70
N ALA A 171 -6.80 -34.05 1.82
CA ALA A 171 -6.88 -35.46 2.18
C ALA A 171 -8.33 -35.81 2.58
N PRO A 172 -8.88 -36.94 2.12
CA PRO A 172 -10.24 -37.35 2.51
C PRO A 172 -10.30 -37.73 4.00
N PRO A 173 -11.46 -37.54 4.66
CA PRO A 173 -11.60 -37.81 6.08
C PRO A 173 -11.44 -39.31 6.38
N ARG A 174 -10.64 -39.62 7.41
CA ARG A 174 -10.50 -40.99 7.93
C ARG A 174 -11.84 -41.44 8.49
N GLN A 175 -12.37 -42.55 7.97
CA GLN A 175 -13.48 -43.25 8.61
C GLN A 175 -12.97 -43.85 9.92
N LEU A 176 -13.59 -43.44 11.03
CA LEU A 176 -13.39 -44.05 12.34
C LEU A 176 -14.13 -45.40 12.35
N SER A 177 -13.42 -46.43 12.82
CA SER A 177 -13.95 -47.78 13.07
C SER A 177 -14.48 -47.88 14.49
#